data_AF-A0A017T6I2-F1
#
_entry.id   AF-A0A017T6I2-F1
#
_cell.length_a   1.000
_cell.length_b   1.000
_cell.length_c   1.000
_cell.angle_alpha   90.00
_cell.angle_beta   90.00
_cell.angle_gamma   90.00
#
_symmetry.space_group_name_H-M   'P 1'
#
loop_
_entity.id
_entity.type
_entity.pdbx_description
1 polymer ?
#
loop_
_entity_poly.entity_id
_entity_poly.type
_entity_poly.pdbx_seq_one_letter_code
_entity_poly.pdbx_strand_id
1 'polypeptide(L)'
;MNRSISDLSALGRLPALAHHPTCGRHDHHLLRPFGLALCLGCTSMYPGIAAALGGLLLAAPDQGFRSVITLGVVSLLCAGPTFAQPFVQKRWFKVPARFTLGVGIGLLLGAVWCAPFSVLGWAARVVMVAAAIGLAATALTLRQRHAKDPCLQCPWGSYPLCAYNLPAIQRMRDARGPDPLLDGLIAELSPLAPYPPRFGAAPPVRRPGQVAFATVPLAPPQAPPTASPPPPATPPG
;
A
#
# COMPACT_ATOMS: atom_id res chain seq x y z
N MET A 1 27.38 -2.98 16.01
CA MET A 1 25.97 -3.19 15.64
C MET A 1 25.69 -4.69 15.61
N ASN A 2 24.74 -5.15 16.42
CA ASN A 2 24.43 -6.57 16.63
C ASN A 2 23.93 -7.23 15.33
N ARG A 3 24.63 -8.25 14.82
CA ARG A 3 24.17 -9.09 13.68
C ARG A 3 22.72 -9.54 13.88
N SER A 4 22.26 -9.72 15.13
CA SER A 4 20.87 -10.04 15.50
C SER A 4 19.81 -9.13 14.88
N ILE A 5 20.03 -7.82 14.87
CA ILE A 5 19.05 -6.86 14.36
C ILE A 5 18.96 -6.93 12.82
N SER A 6 20.10 -7.11 12.15
CA SER A 6 20.16 -7.20 10.68
C SER A 6 19.38 -8.40 10.14
N ASP A 7 19.46 -9.57 10.79
CA ASP A 7 18.77 -10.76 10.28
C ASP A 7 17.26 -10.70 10.56
N LEU A 8 16.83 -10.11 11.68
CA LEU A 8 15.40 -9.89 11.93
C LEU A 8 14.79 -8.93 10.90
N SER A 9 15.57 -7.95 10.39
CA SER A 9 15.12 -7.10 9.29
C SER A 9 14.88 -7.87 7.99
N ALA A 10 15.55 -9.01 7.79
CA ALA A 10 15.36 -9.87 6.63
C ALA A 10 13.99 -10.57 6.63
N LEU A 11 13.40 -10.83 7.80
CA LEU A 11 12.03 -11.39 7.93
C LEU A 11 10.95 -10.43 7.43
N GLY A 12 11.23 -9.13 7.44
CA GLY A 12 10.39 -8.08 6.88
C GLY A 12 10.50 -7.94 5.37
N ARG A 13 11.40 -8.68 4.70
CA ARG A 13 11.53 -8.65 3.25
C ARG A 13 10.35 -9.37 2.63
N LEU A 14 9.72 -8.69 1.69
CA LEU A 14 8.57 -9.18 0.96
C LEU A 14 9.03 -9.70 -0.42
N PRO A 15 8.32 -10.66 -1.03
CA PRO A 15 8.61 -11.09 -2.39
C PRO A 15 8.58 -9.90 -3.35
N ALA A 16 9.45 -9.89 -4.37
CA ALA A 16 9.61 -8.74 -5.28
C ALA A 16 8.30 -8.25 -5.92
N LEU A 17 7.33 -9.15 -6.13
CA LEU A 17 6.05 -8.85 -6.77
C LEU A 17 4.87 -8.71 -5.79
N ALA A 18 5.07 -8.97 -4.51
CA ALA A 18 4.06 -8.86 -3.48
C ALA A 18 4.54 -7.88 -2.41
N HIS A 19 3.96 -6.68 -2.36
CA HIS A 19 4.24 -5.73 -1.27
C HIS A 19 3.45 -6.05 0.02
N HIS A 20 2.89 -7.25 0.14
CA HIS A 20 2.19 -7.74 1.31
C HIS A 20 2.63 -9.18 1.63
N PRO A 21 2.63 -9.60 2.91
CA PRO A 21 2.93 -10.98 3.28
C PRO A 21 2.02 -11.97 2.53
N THR A 22 2.53 -13.12 2.11
CA THR A 22 1.73 -14.09 1.31
C THR A 22 0.80 -14.98 2.15
N CYS A 23 0.54 -14.58 3.40
CA CYS A 23 -0.31 -15.31 4.33
C CYS A 23 -1.80 -15.17 3.99
N GLY A 24 -2.62 -16.09 4.50
CA GLY A 24 -4.07 -16.08 4.28
C GLY A 24 -4.73 -14.74 4.59
N ARG A 25 -4.38 -14.05 5.68
CA ARG A 25 -4.98 -12.73 6.01
C ARG A 25 -4.83 -11.68 4.92
N HIS A 26 -3.79 -11.74 4.10
CA HIS A 26 -3.54 -10.80 3.01
C HIS A 26 -4.00 -11.32 1.64
N ASP A 27 -4.64 -12.49 1.54
CA ASP A 27 -5.01 -13.07 0.24
C ASP A 27 -5.97 -12.17 -0.55
N HIS A 28 -6.80 -11.40 0.14
CA HIS A 28 -7.68 -10.39 -0.46
C HIS A 28 -6.94 -9.17 -1.08
N HIS A 29 -5.62 -9.08 -0.89
CA HIS A 29 -4.71 -8.14 -1.52
C HIS A 29 -3.76 -8.80 -2.53
N LEU A 30 -3.90 -10.10 -2.76
CA LEU A 30 -3.04 -10.87 -3.66
C LEU A 30 -3.85 -11.45 -4.83
N LEU A 31 -3.20 -11.58 -5.97
CA LEU A 31 -3.64 -12.40 -7.10
C LEU A 31 -2.67 -13.55 -7.22
N ARG A 32 -3.17 -14.76 -7.50
CA ARG A 32 -2.34 -15.97 -7.62
C ARG A 32 -2.47 -16.63 -9.00
N PRO A 33 -2.21 -15.93 -10.12
CA PRO A 33 -2.18 -16.59 -11.42
C PRO A 33 -1.05 -17.62 -11.41
N PHE A 34 -1.34 -18.86 -11.83
CA PHE A 34 -0.37 -19.96 -11.87
C PHE A 34 0.36 -20.22 -10.53
N GLY A 35 -0.27 -19.90 -9.40
CA GLY A 35 0.30 -20.07 -8.06
C GLY A 35 1.28 -18.98 -7.62
N LEU A 36 1.63 -18.00 -8.48
CA LEU A 36 2.52 -16.90 -8.13
C LEU A 36 1.77 -15.80 -7.39
N ALA A 37 2.19 -15.46 -6.17
CA ALA A 37 1.58 -14.38 -5.40
C ALA A 37 2.02 -13.01 -5.93
N LEU A 38 1.09 -12.31 -6.58
CA LEU A 38 1.27 -10.96 -7.11
C LEU A 38 0.43 -9.95 -6.32
N CYS A 39 0.92 -8.72 -6.20
CA CYS A 39 0.13 -7.63 -5.64
C CYS A 39 -1.12 -7.35 -6.50
N LEU A 40 -2.31 -7.50 -5.92
CA LEU A 40 -3.56 -7.21 -6.61
C LEU A 40 -3.59 -5.78 -7.16
N GLY A 41 -3.10 -4.80 -6.41
CA GLY A 41 -3.07 -3.41 -6.81
C GLY A 41 -2.21 -3.18 -8.06
N CYS A 42 -0.93 -3.57 -8.03
CA CYS A 42 0.00 -3.36 -9.14
C CYS A 42 -0.42 -4.16 -10.38
N THR A 43 -0.78 -5.44 -10.21
CA THR A 43 -1.17 -6.33 -11.31
C THR A 43 -2.46 -5.89 -12.00
N SER A 44 -3.38 -5.20 -11.32
CA SER A 44 -4.57 -4.63 -11.97
C SER A 44 -4.34 -3.23 -12.52
N MET A 45 -3.51 -2.41 -11.87
CA MET A 45 -3.25 -1.03 -12.27
C MET A 45 -2.37 -0.94 -13.52
N TYR A 46 -1.27 -1.71 -13.60
CA TYR A 46 -0.34 -1.61 -14.74
C TYR A 46 -0.96 -1.95 -16.10
N PRO A 47 -1.79 -3.01 -16.23
CA PRO A 47 -2.52 -3.24 -17.48
C PRO A 47 -3.44 -2.09 -17.88
N GLY A 48 -4.06 -1.41 -16.91
CA GLY A 48 -4.87 -0.22 -17.18
C GLY A 48 -4.06 0.94 -17.74
N ILE A 49 -2.87 1.20 -17.16
CA ILE A 49 -1.92 2.21 -17.67
C ILE A 49 -1.50 1.85 -19.09
N ALA A 50 -1.07 0.60 -19.31
CA ALA A 50 -0.63 0.13 -20.62
C ALA A 50 -1.74 0.21 -21.68
N ALA A 51 -2.97 -0.17 -21.32
CA ALA A 51 -4.12 -0.09 -22.22
C ALA A 51 -4.45 1.35 -22.61
N ALA A 52 -4.43 2.29 -21.66
CA ALA A 52 -4.68 3.70 -21.95
C ALA A 52 -3.59 4.31 -22.84
N LEU A 53 -2.31 4.07 -22.52
CA LEU A 53 -1.19 4.58 -23.32
C LEU A 53 -1.16 3.95 -24.73
N GLY A 54 -1.39 2.64 -24.84
CA GLY A 54 -1.51 1.96 -26.13
C GLY A 54 -2.70 2.47 -26.94
N GLY A 55 -3.85 2.68 -26.31
CA GLY A 55 -5.02 3.27 -26.94
C GLY A 55 -4.77 4.69 -27.45
N LEU A 56 -4.07 5.53 -26.67
CA LEU A 56 -3.67 6.87 -27.08
C LEU A 56 -2.69 6.86 -28.25
N LEU A 57 -1.72 5.94 -28.24
CA LEU A 57 -0.77 5.78 -29.33
C LEU A 57 -1.46 5.40 -30.65
N LEU A 58 -2.48 4.54 -30.58
CA LEU A 58 -3.26 4.13 -31.75
C LEU A 58 -4.25 5.21 -32.21
N ALA A 59 -4.87 5.94 -31.29
CA ALA A 59 -5.83 6.99 -31.60
C ALA A 59 -5.16 8.27 -32.14
N ALA A 60 -3.89 8.51 -31.78
CA ALA A 60 -3.09 9.67 -32.17
C ALA A 60 -3.86 11.00 -32.02
N PRO A 61 -4.34 11.34 -30.80
CA PRO A 61 -5.12 12.55 -30.59
C PRO A 61 -4.34 13.81 -30.96
N ASP A 62 -5.04 14.82 -31.46
CA ASP A 62 -4.47 16.12 -31.77
C ASP A 62 -3.96 16.81 -30.48
N GLN A 63 -2.98 17.70 -30.64
CA GLN A 63 -2.40 18.49 -29.54
C GLN A 63 -3.24 19.73 -29.18
N GLY A 64 -4.55 19.69 -29.48
CA GLY A 64 -5.49 20.76 -29.16
C GLY A 64 -5.90 20.76 -27.68
N PHE A 65 -6.21 21.95 -27.15
CA PHE A 65 -6.71 22.10 -25.78
C PHE A 65 -7.97 21.28 -25.50
N ARG A 66 -8.82 21.08 -26.51
CA ARG A 66 -10.02 20.24 -26.37
C ARG A 66 -9.64 18.82 -25.97
N SER A 67 -8.69 18.21 -26.67
CA SER A 67 -8.21 16.85 -26.38
C SER A 67 -7.55 16.77 -25.01
N VAL A 68 -6.75 17.77 -24.63
CA VAL A 68 -6.15 17.86 -23.28
C VAL A 68 -7.23 17.90 -22.19
N ILE A 69 -8.23 18.77 -22.33
CA ILE A 69 -9.32 18.90 -21.36
C ILE A 69 -10.14 17.61 -21.29
N THR A 70 -10.49 17.02 -22.44
CA THR A 70 -11.25 15.76 -22.48
C THR A 70 -10.47 14.64 -21.79
N LEU A 71 -9.19 14.44 -22.12
CA LEU A 71 -8.35 13.42 -21.47
C LEU A 71 -8.20 13.68 -19.97
N GLY A 72 -7.99 14.93 -19.57
CA GLY A 72 -7.91 15.33 -18.17
C GLY A 72 -9.20 15.04 -17.40
N VAL A 73 -10.36 15.43 -17.92
CA VAL A 73 -11.66 15.18 -17.29
C VAL A 73 -11.94 13.67 -17.18
N VAL A 74 -11.73 12.91 -18.25
CA VAL A 74 -11.94 11.45 -18.22
C VAL A 74 -10.97 10.79 -17.23
N SER A 75 -9.72 11.24 -17.17
CA SER A 75 -8.75 10.78 -16.17
C SER A 75 -9.24 10.98 -14.73
N LEU A 76 -9.78 12.16 -14.41
CA LEU A 76 -10.32 12.46 -13.08
C LEU A 76 -11.53 11.57 -12.76
N LEU A 77 -12.43 11.35 -13.73
CA LEU A 77 -13.57 10.44 -13.55
C LEU A 77 -13.12 9.00 -13.28
N CYS A 78 -12.06 8.54 -13.94
CA CYS A 78 -11.46 7.23 -13.69
C CYS A 78 -10.92 7.05 -12.26
N ALA A 79 -10.60 8.14 -11.54
CA ALA A 79 -10.20 8.06 -10.14
C ALA A 79 -11.37 7.78 -9.18
N GLY A 80 -12.62 8.05 -9.59
CA GLY A 80 -13.83 7.93 -8.76
C GLY A 80 -13.94 6.60 -7.98
N PRO A 81 -13.83 5.42 -8.62
CA PRO A 81 -13.90 4.13 -7.93
C PRO A 81 -12.87 3.95 -6.81
N THR A 82 -11.72 4.65 -6.88
CA THR A 82 -10.68 4.59 -5.84
C THR A 82 -11.16 5.17 -4.51
N PHE A 83 -12.02 6.18 -4.54
CA PHE A 83 -12.60 6.77 -3.33
C PHE A 83 -13.67 5.88 -2.68
N ALA A 84 -14.34 5.02 -3.46
CA ALA A 84 -15.28 4.03 -2.95
C ALA A 84 -14.57 2.77 -2.40
N GLN A 85 -13.32 2.51 -2.84
CA GLN A 85 -12.58 1.30 -2.50
C GLN A 85 -12.39 1.04 -0.98
N PRO A 86 -12.16 2.05 -0.12
CA PRO A 86 -12.07 1.83 1.32
C PRO A 86 -13.34 1.21 1.92
N PHE A 87 -14.50 1.52 1.37
CA PHE A 87 -15.81 1.05 1.83
C PHE A 87 -16.18 -0.32 1.23
N VAL A 88 -15.74 -0.61 0.00
CA VAL A 88 -16.05 -1.86 -0.70
C VAL A 88 -14.79 -2.74 -0.82
N GLN A 89 -14.52 -3.54 0.21
CA GLN A 89 -13.31 -4.38 0.26
C GLN A 89 -13.40 -5.70 -0.55
N LYS A 90 -14.43 -5.87 -1.40
CA LYS A 90 -14.66 -7.08 -2.19
C LYS A 90 -13.70 -7.16 -3.39
N ARG A 91 -13.14 -8.36 -3.64
CA ARG A 91 -12.16 -8.58 -4.72
C ARG A 91 -12.68 -8.19 -6.11
N TRP A 92 -13.94 -8.53 -6.42
CA TRP A 92 -14.58 -8.23 -7.69
C TRP A 92 -14.72 -6.72 -7.96
N PHE A 93 -14.75 -5.88 -6.92
CA PHE A 93 -14.76 -4.43 -7.05
C PHE A 93 -13.34 -3.85 -7.09
N LYS A 94 -12.42 -4.39 -6.28
CA LYS A 94 -11.05 -3.88 -6.19
C LYS A 94 -10.28 -3.96 -7.49
N VAL A 95 -10.41 -5.07 -8.22
CA VAL A 95 -9.69 -5.28 -9.48
C VAL A 95 -10.10 -4.25 -10.55
N PRO A 96 -11.39 -4.12 -10.92
CA PRO A 96 -11.79 -3.10 -11.89
C PRO A 96 -11.50 -1.68 -11.39
N ALA A 97 -11.72 -1.36 -10.11
CA ALA A 97 -11.41 -0.03 -9.59
C ALA A 97 -9.93 0.35 -9.77
N ARG A 98 -9.00 -0.59 -9.55
CA ARG A 98 -7.55 -0.38 -9.72
C ARG A 98 -7.14 -0.35 -11.19
N PHE A 99 -7.78 -1.17 -12.03
CA PHE A 99 -7.60 -1.09 -13.48
C PHE A 99 -8.04 0.27 -14.02
N THR A 100 -9.25 0.73 -13.66
CA THR A 100 -9.78 2.05 -14.04
C THR A 100 -8.89 3.18 -13.51
N LEU A 101 -8.36 3.08 -12.29
CA LEU A 101 -7.36 4.03 -11.80
C LEU A 101 -6.11 4.05 -12.69
N GLY A 102 -5.62 2.88 -13.10
CA GLY A 102 -4.51 2.76 -14.05
C GLY A 102 -4.81 3.42 -15.39
N VAL A 103 -6.01 3.21 -15.94
CA VAL A 103 -6.49 3.91 -17.15
C VAL A 103 -6.45 5.42 -16.94
N GLY A 104 -6.97 5.91 -15.82
CA GLY A 104 -6.94 7.33 -15.46
C GLY A 104 -5.52 7.90 -15.41
N ILE A 105 -4.56 7.18 -14.82
CA ILE A 105 -3.15 7.58 -14.80
C ILE A 105 -2.58 7.66 -16.21
N GLY A 106 -2.83 6.66 -17.06
CA GLY A 106 -2.37 6.67 -18.45
C GLY A 106 -2.96 7.83 -19.26
N LEU A 107 -4.25 8.12 -19.10
CA LEU A 107 -4.92 9.26 -19.74
C LEU A 107 -4.37 10.61 -19.25
N LEU A 108 -4.03 10.73 -17.96
CA LEU A 108 -3.39 11.93 -17.42
C LEU A 108 -2.02 12.17 -18.06
N LEU A 109 -1.20 11.13 -18.16
CA LEU A 109 0.09 11.20 -18.83
C LEU A 109 -0.08 11.61 -20.30
N GLY A 110 -1.08 11.05 -20.98
CA GLY A 110 -1.49 11.47 -22.32
C GLY A 110 -1.89 12.94 -22.39
N ALA A 111 -2.71 13.43 -21.47
CA ALA A 111 -3.13 14.84 -21.43
C ALA A 111 -1.95 15.80 -21.23
N VAL A 112 -1.02 15.44 -20.33
CA VAL A 112 0.22 16.20 -20.10
C VAL A 112 1.12 16.20 -21.33
N TRP A 113 1.19 15.08 -22.05
CA TRP A 113 1.95 14.93 -23.28
C TRP A 113 1.36 15.75 -24.43
N CYS A 114 0.05 15.65 -24.65
CA CYS A 114 -0.68 16.33 -25.72
C CYS A 114 -0.87 17.83 -25.50
N ALA A 115 -0.56 18.36 -24.32
CA ALA A 115 -0.68 19.79 -24.06
C ALA A 115 0.24 20.60 -24.99
N PRO A 116 -0.21 21.73 -25.56
CA PRO A 116 0.65 22.53 -26.44
C PRO A 116 1.82 23.14 -25.67
N PHE A 117 2.93 23.46 -26.36
CA PHE A 117 4.09 24.18 -25.79
C PHE A 117 3.86 25.70 -25.72
N SER A 118 2.68 26.11 -25.27
CA SER A 118 2.32 27.52 -25.02
C SER A 118 2.29 27.80 -23.52
N VAL A 119 2.25 29.08 -23.12
CA VAL A 119 2.11 29.49 -21.71
C VAL A 119 0.88 28.82 -21.07
N LEU A 120 -0.25 28.83 -21.77
CA LEU A 120 -1.48 28.18 -21.30
C LEU A 120 -1.34 26.66 -21.23
N GLY A 121 -0.59 26.04 -22.13
CA GLY A 121 -0.35 24.60 -22.10
C GLY A 121 0.55 24.17 -20.94
N TRP A 122 1.55 24.98 -20.57
CA TRP A 122 2.33 24.77 -19.34
C TRP A 122 1.48 24.96 -18.09
N ALA A 123 0.64 26.00 -18.05
CA ALA A 123 -0.30 26.20 -16.94
C ALA A 123 -1.23 24.98 -16.77
N ALA A 124 -1.77 24.44 -17.87
CA ALA A 124 -2.60 23.25 -17.85
C ALA A 124 -1.85 22.02 -17.27
N ARG A 125 -0.59 21.79 -17.65
CA ARG A 125 0.24 20.71 -17.09
C ARG A 125 0.40 20.84 -15.58
N VAL A 126 0.73 22.03 -15.10
CA VAL A 126 0.91 22.29 -13.66
C VAL A 126 -0.39 22.03 -12.91
N VAL A 127 -1.52 22.54 -13.41
CA VAL A 127 -2.84 22.31 -12.81
C VAL A 127 -3.20 20.83 -12.77
N MET A 128 -2.98 20.10 -13.87
CA MET A 128 -3.27 18.66 -13.93
C MET A 128 -2.41 17.84 -12.96
N VAL A 129 -1.10 18.12 -12.88
CA VAL A 129 -0.18 17.45 -11.94
C VAL A 129 -0.56 17.77 -10.50
N ALA A 130 -0.86 19.03 -10.19
CA ALA A 130 -1.28 19.43 -8.85
C ALA A 130 -2.60 18.75 -8.44
N ALA A 131 -3.59 18.70 -9.35
CA ALA A 131 -4.85 18.00 -9.12
C ALA A 131 -4.64 16.49 -8.86
N ALA A 132 -3.77 15.85 -9.64
CA ALA A 132 -3.45 14.43 -9.45
C ALA A 132 -2.76 14.16 -8.10
N ILE A 133 -1.81 14.99 -7.69
CA ILE A 133 -1.16 14.91 -6.37
C ILE A 133 -2.21 15.10 -5.26
N GLY A 134 -3.08 16.10 -5.38
CA GLY A 134 -4.14 16.37 -4.41
C GLY A 134 -5.12 15.19 -4.27
N LEU A 135 -5.55 14.59 -5.38
CA LEU A 135 -6.38 13.39 -5.38
C LEU A 135 -5.66 12.20 -4.76
N ALA A 136 -4.40 11.97 -5.10
CA ALA A 136 -3.61 10.87 -4.55
C ALA A 136 -3.43 11.01 -3.03
N ALA A 137 -3.10 12.20 -2.54
CA ALA A 137 -2.98 12.50 -1.12
C ALA A 137 -4.31 12.30 -0.38
N THR A 138 -5.41 12.76 -0.98
CA THR A 138 -6.76 12.60 -0.40
C THR A 138 -7.16 11.13 -0.34
N ALA A 139 -6.96 10.37 -1.42
CA ALA A 139 -7.25 8.94 -1.48
C ALA A 139 -6.39 8.13 -0.49
N LEU A 140 -5.11 8.49 -0.34
CA LEU A 140 -4.22 7.86 0.64
C LEU A 140 -4.69 8.15 2.07
N THR A 141 -5.02 9.40 2.38
CA THR A 141 -5.54 9.81 3.69
C THR A 141 -6.84 9.08 4.02
N LEU A 142 -7.76 9.02 3.05
CA LEU A 142 -9.02 8.30 3.22
C LEU A 142 -8.79 6.81 3.48
N ARG A 143 -7.86 6.20 2.74
CA ARG A 143 -7.48 4.79 2.93
C ARG A 143 -6.85 4.57 4.31
N GLN A 144 -5.95 5.44 4.76
CA GLN A 144 -5.32 5.31 6.09
C GLN A 144 -6.35 5.36 7.22
N ARG A 145 -7.39 6.19 7.09
CA ARG A 145 -8.47 6.30 8.08
C ARG A 145 -9.37 5.06 8.16
N HIS A 146 -9.54 4.32 7.06
CA HIS A 146 -10.49 3.21 6.97
C HIS A 146 -9.84 1.82 6.85
N ALA A 147 -8.57 1.75 6.44
CA ALA A 147 -7.85 0.50 6.32
C ALA A 147 -7.46 -0.01 7.70
N LYS A 148 -8.13 -1.07 8.14
CA LYS A 148 -7.72 -1.84 9.31
C LYS A 148 -6.55 -2.71 8.90
N ASP A 149 -5.41 -2.55 9.55
CA ASP A 149 -4.28 -3.45 9.36
C ASP A 149 -4.66 -4.86 9.89
N PRO A 150 -4.73 -5.87 9.01
CA PRO A 150 -5.09 -7.22 9.41
C PRO A 150 -4.01 -7.85 10.29
N CYS A 151 -2.83 -7.27 10.49
CA CYS A 151 -1.82 -7.79 11.41
C CYS A 151 -2.00 -7.33 12.87
N LEU A 152 -2.60 -6.15 13.11
CA LEU A 152 -2.72 -5.60 14.47
C LEU A 152 -3.53 -6.48 15.43
N GLN A 153 -4.52 -7.23 14.91
CA GLN A 153 -5.39 -8.10 15.69
C GLN A 153 -5.21 -9.57 15.29
N CYS A 154 -3.97 -9.97 14.98
CA CYS A 154 -3.66 -11.30 14.52
C CYS A 154 -3.32 -12.23 15.70
N PRO A 155 -4.09 -13.32 15.94
CA PRO A 155 -3.79 -14.25 17.03
C PRO A 155 -2.50 -15.05 16.78
N TRP A 156 -1.99 -15.04 15.53
CA TRP A 156 -0.76 -15.69 15.12
C TRP A 156 0.49 -14.79 15.21
N GLY A 157 0.40 -13.64 15.89
CA GLY A 157 1.47 -12.64 16.00
C GLY A 157 1.41 -11.55 14.93
N SER A 158 2.23 -10.50 15.10
CA SER A 158 2.30 -9.34 14.21
C SER A 158 3.44 -9.48 13.20
N TYR A 159 3.18 -9.25 11.92
CA TYR A 159 4.24 -9.26 10.91
C TYR A 159 5.31 -8.19 11.25
N PRO A 160 6.63 -8.48 11.14
CA PRO A 160 7.24 -9.70 10.60
C PRO A 160 7.47 -10.85 11.59
N LEU A 161 7.19 -10.67 12.89
CA LEU A 161 7.38 -11.69 13.93
C LEU A 161 6.06 -12.43 14.20
N CYS A 162 5.68 -13.30 13.27
CA CYS A 162 4.44 -14.06 13.38
C CYS A 162 4.64 -15.51 12.92
N ALA A 163 3.66 -16.38 13.18
CA ALA A 163 3.73 -17.79 12.80
C ALA A 163 3.95 -17.99 11.29
N TYR A 164 3.59 -17.00 10.46
CA TYR A 164 3.87 -17.03 9.03
C TYR A 164 5.38 -17.02 8.70
N ASN A 165 6.22 -16.47 9.56
CA ASN A 165 7.66 -16.41 9.35
C ASN A 165 8.42 -17.48 10.17
N LEU A 166 7.72 -18.40 10.85
CA LEU A 166 8.34 -19.41 11.73
C LEU A 166 9.44 -20.25 11.03
N PRO A 167 9.25 -20.80 9.82
CA PRO A 167 10.30 -21.52 9.09
C PRO A 167 11.50 -20.64 8.73
N ALA A 168 11.29 -19.34 8.51
CA ALA A 168 12.41 -18.42 8.27
C ALA A 168 13.18 -18.16 9.58
N ILE A 169 12.47 -18.02 10.71
CA ILE A 169 13.07 -17.89 12.04
C ILE A 169 13.85 -19.16 12.41
N GLN A 170 13.30 -20.34 12.14
CA GLN A 170 13.99 -21.63 12.35
C GLN A 170 15.27 -21.72 11.51
N ARG A 171 15.22 -21.39 10.21
CA ARG A 171 16.44 -21.35 9.38
C ARG A 171 17.49 -20.37 9.91
N MET A 172 17.07 -19.21 10.41
CA MET A 172 18.00 -18.26 11.05
C MET A 172 18.63 -18.83 12.32
N ARG A 173 17.85 -19.56 13.12
CA ARG A 173 18.31 -20.22 14.34
C ARG A 173 19.29 -21.35 14.04
N ASP A 174 19.01 -22.15 13.02
CA ASP A 174 19.87 -23.24 12.56
C ASP A 174 21.20 -22.70 12.02
N ALA A 175 21.17 -21.60 11.27
CA ALA A 175 22.36 -20.97 10.71
C ALA A 175 23.27 -20.31 11.77
N ARG A 176 22.71 -19.87 12.90
CA ARG A 176 23.46 -19.16 13.96
C ARG A 176 23.90 -20.02 15.12
N GLY A 177 23.25 -21.16 15.35
CA GLY A 177 23.38 -21.87 16.62
C GLY A 177 22.60 -21.19 17.75
N PRO A 178 22.83 -21.60 19.02
CA PRO A 178 22.07 -21.16 20.20
C PRO A 178 21.88 -19.66 20.32
N ASP A 179 20.63 -19.19 20.26
CA ASP A 179 20.24 -17.78 20.39
C ASP A 179 18.96 -17.70 21.23
N PRO A 180 19.04 -17.23 22.49
CA PRO A 180 17.90 -17.17 23.41
C PRO A 180 16.69 -16.40 22.87
N LEU A 181 16.93 -15.38 22.01
CA LEU A 181 15.84 -14.60 21.41
C LEU A 181 15.08 -15.43 20.38
N LEU A 182 15.80 -16.10 19.48
CA LEU A 182 15.20 -16.94 18.46
C LEU A 182 14.54 -18.18 19.08
N ASP A 183 15.15 -18.75 20.12
CA ASP A 183 14.57 -19.86 20.89
C ASP A 183 13.25 -19.46 21.56
N GLY A 184 13.19 -18.28 22.18
CA GLY A 184 11.96 -17.73 22.74
C GLY A 184 10.88 -17.53 21.69
N LEU A 185 11.22 -16.94 20.54
CA LEU A 185 10.29 -16.74 19.43
C LEU A 185 9.76 -18.06 18.86
N ILE A 186 10.63 -19.07 18.69
CA ILE A 186 10.22 -20.40 18.21
C ILE A 186 9.29 -21.07 19.23
N ALA A 187 9.60 -21.01 20.52
CA ALA A 187 8.77 -21.59 21.56
C ALA A 187 7.37 -20.94 21.62
N GLU A 188 7.28 -19.63 21.40
CA GLU A 188 6.01 -18.90 21.38
C GLU A 188 5.20 -19.15 20.10
N LEU A 189 5.85 -19.22 18.94
CA LEU A 189 5.18 -19.32 17.63
C LEU A 189 4.89 -20.76 17.20
N SER A 190 5.65 -21.76 17.65
CA SER A 190 5.46 -23.17 17.26
C SER A 190 4.07 -23.73 17.62
N PRO A 191 3.48 -23.43 18.80
CA PRO A 191 2.11 -23.84 19.11
C PRO A 191 1.04 -23.24 18.18
N LEU A 192 1.40 -22.22 17.39
CA LEU A 192 0.54 -21.55 16.44
C LEU A 192 0.70 -22.10 15.00
N ALA A 193 1.61 -23.06 14.80
CA ALA A 193 1.78 -23.81 13.55
C ALA A 193 0.85 -25.04 13.58
N PRO A 194 -0.14 -25.16 12.67
CA PRO A 194 0.01 -24.94 11.25
C PRO A 194 -0.52 -23.57 10.83
N TYR A 195 0.25 -22.89 9.98
CA TYR A 195 -0.05 -21.64 9.28
C TYR A 195 -1.54 -21.39 9.08
N PRO A 196 -2.00 -20.12 9.16
CA PRO A 196 -3.42 -19.81 9.30
C PRO A 196 -4.19 -20.68 8.32
N PRO A 197 -5.08 -21.55 8.84
CA PRO A 197 -5.77 -22.49 7.99
C PRO A 197 -6.53 -21.71 6.92
N ARG A 198 -6.90 -22.39 5.82
CA ARG A 198 -7.76 -21.81 4.77
C ARG A 198 -8.82 -20.91 5.40
N PHE A 199 -9.08 -19.73 4.83
CA PHE A 199 -10.10 -18.79 5.33
C PHE A 199 -11.34 -19.55 5.82
N GLY A 200 -11.66 -19.42 7.11
CA GLY A 200 -12.82 -20.07 7.73
C GLY A 200 -12.52 -21.03 8.88
N ALA A 201 -11.27 -21.43 9.10
CA ALA A 201 -10.93 -22.23 10.27
C ALA A 201 -10.62 -21.35 11.50
N ALA A 202 -11.09 -21.80 12.65
CA ALA A 202 -11.06 -21.04 13.90
C ALA A 202 -9.61 -20.71 14.32
N PRO A 203 -9.34 -19.50 14.82
CA PRO A 203 -8.04 -19.18 15.38
C PRO A 203 -7.74 -20.07 16.59
N PRO A 204 -6.46 -20.39 16.87
CA PRO A 204 -6.11 -21.04 18.13
C PRO A 204 -6.55 -20.18 19.30
N VAL A 205 -7.12 -20.80 20.33
CA VAL A 205 -7.56 -20.13 21.56
C VAL A 205 -6.39 -19.35 22.15
N ARG A 206 -6.57 -18.04 22.37
CA ARG A 206 -5.57 -17.15 22.95
C ARG A 206 -5.17 -17.71 24.32
N ARG A 207 -3.90 -18.09 24.50
CA ARG A 207 -3.42 -18.69 25.76
C ARG A 207 -3.13 -17.58 26.78
N PRO A 208 -3.47 -17.76 28.07
CA PRO A 208 -2.98 -16.90 29.13
C PRO A 208 -1.45 -16.82 29.06
N GLY A 209 -0.89 -15.61 29.04
CA GLY A 209 0.56 -15.40 28.96
C GLY A 209 1.15 -15.36 27.54
N GLN A 210 0.35 -15.49 26.48
CA GLN A 210 0.83 -15.16 25.13
C GLN A 210 1.24 -13.69 25.11
N VAL A 211 2.47 -13.39 24.68
CA VAL A 211 2.97 -12.02 24.64
C VAL A 211 2.13 -11.32 23.60
N ALA A 212 1.21 -10.47 24.07
CA ALA A 212 0.68 -9.45 23.20
C ALA A 212 1.91 -8.61 22.87
N PHE A 213 2.44 -8.72 21.65
CA PHE A 213 3.26 -7.66 21.10
C PHE A 213 2.43 -6.41 21.32
N ALA A 214 2.83 -5.61 22.31
CA ALA A 214 2.12 -4.39 22.61
C ALA A 214 2.13 -3.67 21.27
N THR A 215 0.95 -3.52 20.67
CA THR A 215 0.76 -2.44 19.74
C THR A 215 1.11 -1.25 20.59
N VAL A 216 2.35 -0.75 20.46
CA VAL A 216 2.69 0.59 20.92
C VAL A 216 1.54 1.39 20.35
N PRO A 217 0.62 1.92 21.18
CA PRO A 217 -0.48 2.69 20.66
C PRO A 217 0.20 3.72 19.77
N LEU A 218 -0.08 3.66 18.47
CA LEU A 218 0.31 4.76 17.61
C LEU A 218 -0.34 5.95 18.29
N ALA A 219 0.47 6.78 18.94
CA ALA A 219 -0.04 8.00 19.54
C ALA A 219 -0.91 8.65 18.46
N PRO A 220 -2.14 9.06 18.79
CA PRO A 220 -2.99 9.72 17.82
C PRO A 220 -2.14 10.77 17.12
N PRO A 221 -2.21 10.87 15.77
CA PRO A 221 -1.33 11.76 15.02
C PRO A 221 -1.34 13.12 15.73
N GLN A 222 -0.18 13.51 16.25
CA GLN A 222 -0.08 14.78 16.98
C GLN A 222 -0.61 15.85 16.05
N ALA A 223 -1.50 16.69 16.56
CA ALA A 223 -1.96 17.85 15.81
C ALA A 223 -0.71 18.58 15.27
N PRO A 224 -0.74 19.05 14.01
CA PRO A 224 0.39 19.80 13.48
C PRO A 224 0.74 20.91 14.48
N PRO A 225 2.04 21.12 14.77
CA PRO A 225 2.45 22.11 15.76
C PRO A 225 1.78 23.43 15.41
N THR A 226 1.02 23.97 16.36
CA THR A 226 0.49 25.32 16.26
C THR A 226 1.68 26.24 16.00
N ALA A 227 1.60 27.01 14.91
CA ALA A 227 2.65 27.95 14.54
C ALA A 227 3.01 28.78 15.77
N SER A 228 4.29 28.81 16.13
CA SER A 228 4.77 29.62 17.24
C SER A 228 4.35 31.07 17.01
N PRO A 229 3.87 31.78 18.03
CA PRO A 229 3.53 33.18 17.88
C PRO A 229 4.76 33.95 17.35
N PRO A 230 4.56 34.95 16.48
CA PRO A 230 5.66 35.77 16.00
C PRO A 230 6.38 36.42 17.19
N PRO A 231 7.70 36.62 17.12
CA PRO A 231 8.44 37.31 18.16
C PRO A 231 7.86 38.72 18.36
N PRO A 232 7.86 39.25 19.60
CA PRO A 232 7.40 40.60 19.88
C PRO A 232 8.21 41.60 19.05
N ALA A 233 7.52 42.58 18.45
CA ALA A 233 8.15 43.63 17.68
C ALA A 233 9.12 44.43 18.56
N THR A 234 10.37 44.56 18.11
CA THR A 234 11.36 45.42 18.76
C THR A 234 10.88 46.87 18.71
N PRO A 235 10.86 47.60 19.83
CA PRO A 235 10.48 49.02 19.80
C PRO A 235 11.49 49.82 18.95
N PRO A 236 11.03 50.85 18.23
CA PRO A 236 11.92 51.75 17.48
C PRO A 236 12.83 52.50 18.47
N GLY A 237 14.13 52.43 18.22
CA GLY A 237 15.16 53.25 18.87
C GLY A 237 15.42 54.54 18.12
#